data_AF-C7YZL0-F1
#
_entry.id   AF-C7YZL0-F1
#
_cell.length_a   1.000
_cell.length_b   1.000
_cell.length_c   1.000
_cell.angle_alpha   90.00
_cell.angle_beta   90.00
_cell.angle_gamma   90.00
#
_symmetry.space_group_name_H-M   'P 1'
#
loop_
_entity.id
_entity.type
_entity.pdbx_description
1 polymer ?
#
loop_
_entity_poly.entity_id
_entity_poly.type
_entity_poly.pdbx_seq_one_letter_code
_entity_poly.pdbx_strand_id
1 'polypeptide(L)'
;MSRALDASVKESLKHGDHGAVFDEISTVLTEPSDELLEIELLGKSHVLDPNEIILKDENAIALPKLRLVQAFLVAHKIFMSYIKDGSTISIDEILRSTAVMLLMDPEHLTAANTRKRVIRKRLQGEKENVKEILHTEKHLMDSLLTSRLHRHTKSPTLWNHRRWLMDQFRLHELDVPAEEDVTRIIMVSGERHPRNYYAWCHARYLTNTFITPSLNMNEVLSRLVSATQKWCFAHHDDISGWQFLIFLLDMRPPTETSPIFRETLNLAASFKWHNESVWYFLRHMAAWGSTNADLDEFELVRRTLWENAPEDGFEQLTLQRAEKWLSASQGLTIIDAGLEEMP
;
A
#
# COMPACT_ATOMS: atom_id res chain seq x y z
N MET A 1 3.08 6.29 -21.44
CA MET A 1 2.87 5.96 -22.86
C MET A 1 1.64 6.71 -23.37
N SER A 2 1.86 7.75 -24.17
CA SER A 2 0.82 8.54 -24.81
C SER A 2 0.27 7.77 -26.02
N ARG A 3 -0.94 7.22 -25.89
CA ARG A 3 -1.75 6.90 -27.07
C ARG A 3 -2.41 8.21 -27.49
N ALA A 4 -2.24 8.60 -28.75
CA ALA A 4 -2.95 9.74 -29.32
C ALA A 4 -4.45 9.60 -29.00
N LEU A 5 -5.05 10.68 -28.49
CA LEU A 5 -6.48 10.72 -28.22
C LEU A 5 -7.24 10.37 -29.51
N ASP A 6 -8.15 9.41 -29.38
CA ASP A 6 -9.08 9.01 -30.43
C ASP A 6 -9.82 10.24 -30.99
N ALA A 7 -10.07 10.28 -32.29
CA ALA A 7 -10.75 11.40 -32.95
C ALA A 7 -12.12 11.67 -32.33
N SER A 8 -12.84 10.62 -31.92
CA SER A 8 -14.11 10.73 -31.20
C SER A 8 -13.97 11.47 -29.86
N VAL A 9 -12.94 11.12 -29.08
CA VAL A 9 -12.64 11.76 -27.78
C VAL A 9 -12.23 13.21 -27.99
N LYS A 10 -11.43 13.52 -29.01
CA LYS A 10 -11.06 14.91 -29.34
C LYS A 10 -12.28 15.76 -29.68
N GLU A 11 -13.26 15.20 -30.39
CA GLU A 11 -14.49 15.92 -30.72
C GLU A 11 -15.36 16.13 -29.48
N SER A 12 -15.52 15.10 -28.63
CA SER A 12 -16.24 15.24 -27.36
C SER A 12 -15.60 16.26 -26.41
N LEU A 13 -14.28 16.47 -26.47
CA LEU A 13 -13.58 17.49 -25.68
C LEU A 13 -13.77 18.92 -26.20
N LYS A 14 -14.39 19.13 -27.36
CA LYS A 14 -14.72 20.48 -27.85
C LYS A 14 -16.04 21.00 -27.29
N HIS A 15 -16.87 20.12 -26.74
CA HIS A 15 -18.23 20.39 -26.33
C HIS A 15 -18.43 20.02 -24.84
N GLY A 16 -19.35 20.71 -24.17
CA GLY A 16 -19.71 20.44 -22.78
C GLY A 16 -19.07 21.40 -21.77
N ASP A 17 -19.67 21.49 -20.59
CA ASP A 17 -19.21 22.35 -19.51
C ASP A 17 -18.09 21.65 -18.70
N HIS A 18 -16.85 21.89 -19.11
CA HIS A 18 -15.69 21.34 -18.40
C HIS A 18 -15.54 21.91 -16.98
N GLY A 19 -16.06 23.12 -16.74
CA GLY A 19 -16.05 23.76 -15.43
C GLY A 19 -16.92 22.99 -14.44
N ALA A 20 -18.17 22.72 -14.82
CA ALA A 20 -19.09 21.90 -14.03
C ALA A 20 -18.52 20.49 -13.75
N VAL A 21 -17.92 19.85 -14.77
CA VAL A 21 -17.28 18.53 -14.62
C VAL A 21 -16.11 18.58 -13.63
N PHE A 22 -15.26 19.61 -13.72
CA PHE A 22 -14.18 19.82 -12.76
C PHE A 22 -14.73 20.06 -11.35
N ASP A 23 -15.77 20.88 -11.24
CA ASP A 23 -16.31 21.27 -9.94
C ASP A 23 -16.87 20.07 -9.20
N GLU A 24 -17.64 19.22 -9.87
CA GLU A 24 -18.24 18.03 -9.27
C GLU A 24 -17.18 16.99 -8.87
N ILE A 25 -16.26 16.64 -9.79
CA ILE A 25 -15.21 15.65 -9.51
C ILE A 25 -14.30 16.13 -8.39
N SER A 26 -13.86 17.38 -8.43
CA SER A 26 -12.96 17.91 -7.41
C SER A 26 -13.63 18.06 -6.05
N THR A 27 -14.93 18.39 -6.01
CA THR A 27 -15.72 18.40 -4.77
C THR A 27 -15.74 17.03 -4.15
N VAL A 28 -16.14 16.00 -4.90
CA VAL A 28 -16.17 14.62 -4.38
C VAL A 28 -14.82 14.14 -3.86
N LEU A 29 -13.72 14.51 -4.51
CA LEU A 29 -12.37 14.13 -4.06
C LEU A 29 -11.89 14.88 -2.82
N THR A 30 -12.49 16.01 -2.47
CA THR A 30 -12.01 16.88 -1.37
C THR A 30 -13.03 17.10 -0.27
N GLU A 31 -14.25 16.59 -0.44
CA GLU A 31 -15.32 16.63 0.56
C GLU A 31 -14.93 15.74 1.76
N PRO A 32 -14.95 16.28 2.99
CA PRO A 32 -14.68 15.49 4.18
C PRO A 32 -15.71 14.37 4.35
N SER A 33 -15.22 13.16 4.62
CA SER A 33 -16.05 11.98 4.91
C SER A 33 -15.31 11.06 5.87
N ASP A 34 -16.07 10.33 6.69
CA ASP A 34 -15.54 9.27 7.56
C ASP A 34 -15.24 7.97 6.78
N GLU A 35 -15.84 7.82 5.59
CA GLU A 35 -15.65 6.68 4.70
C GLU A 35 -14.71 7.03 3.55
N LEU A 36 -13.74 6.14 3.29
CA LEU A 36 -12.84 6.27 2.14
C LEU A 36 -13.60 6.06 0.84
N LEU A 37 -13.25 6.82 -0.19
CA LEU A 37 -13.86 6.64 -1.51
C LEU A 37 -13.38 5.32 -2.14
N GLU A 38 -14.31 4.55 -2.72
CA GLU A 38 -13.99 3.46 -3.64
C GLU A 38 -14.15 3.96 -5.07
N ILE A 39 -13.04 4.31 -5.71
CA ILE A 39 -13.01 4.95 -7.03
C ILE A 39 -12.79 3.90 -8.12
N GLU A 40 -13.67 3.89 -9.13
CA GLU A 40 -13.54 3.10 -10.33
C GLU A 40 -13.56 3.98 -11.61
N LEU A 41 -12.65 3.72 -12.55
CA LEU A 41 -12.60 4.45 -13.82
C LEU A 41 -13.29 3.67 -14.94
N LEU A 42 -14.45 4.15 -15.35
CA LEU A 42 -15.28 3.53 -16.38
C LEU A 42 -14.64 3.64 -17.78
N GLY A 43 -14.61 2.51 -18.47
CA GLY A 43 -14.19 2.41 -19.87
C GLY A 43 -15.24 2.93 -20.85
N LYS A 44 -14.89 2.96 -22.13
CA LYS A 44 -15.78 3.44 -23.22
C LYS A 44 -17.08 2.64 -23.36
N SER A 45 -17.13 1.43 -22.81
CA SER A 45 -18.31 0.54 -22.84
C SER A 45 -19.41 0.98 -21.89
N HIS A 46 -19.12 1.85 -20.92
CA HIS A 46 -20.10 2.37 -19.97
C HIS A 46 -20.42 3.82 -20.33
N VAL A 47 -21.47 3.99 -21.14
CA VAL A 47 -21.97 5.31 -21.53
C VAL A 47 -22.98 5.75 -20.48
N LEU A 48 -22.67 6.85 -19.80
CA LEU A 48 -23.59 7.50 -18.86
C LEU A 48 -24.50 8.49 -19.59
N ASP A 49 -25.57 8.92 -18.93
CA ASP A 49 -26.38 10.04 -19.42
C ASP A 49 -25.50 11.29 -19.61
N PRO A 50 -25.73 12.12 -20.65
CA PRO A 50 -24.96 13.35 -20.86
C PRO A 50 -24.93 14.31 -19.67
N ASN A 51 -25.97 14.30 -18.82
CA ASN A 51 -26.05 15.11 -17.61
C ASN A 51 -25.40 14.45 -16.38
N GLU A 52 -25.03 13.18 -16.49
CA GLU A 52 -24.41 12.42 -15.42
C GLU A 52 -22.88 12.47 -15.56
N ILE A 53 -22.22 13.10 -14.60
CA ILE A 53 -20.76 13.31 -14.60
C ILE A 53 -20.06 12.17 -13.85
N ILE A 54 -20.65 11.72 -12.73
CA ILE A 54 -20.22 10.60 -11.91
C ILE A 54 -21.43 9.73 -11.55
N LEU A 55 -21.21 8.42 -11.41
CA LEU A 55 -22.10 7.56 -10.64
C LEU A 55 -21.62 7.57 -9.19
N LYS A 56 -22.53 7.82 -8.25
CA LYS A 56 -22.23 7.80 -6.82
C LYS A 56 -23.23 6.88 -6.12
N ASP A 57 -22.70 5.91 -5.40
CA ASP A 57 -23.43 5.04 -4.47
C ASP A 57 -22.68 5.10 -3.13
N GLU A 58 -23.20 5.88 -2.20
CA GLU A 58 -22.52 6.20 -0.93
C GLU A 58 -21.07 6.70 -1.14
N ASN A 59 -20.08 5.96 -0.65
CA ASN A 59 -18.64 6.25 -0.80
C ASN A 59 -18.05 5.68 -2.10
N ALA A 60 -18.76 4.82 -2.83
CA ALA A 60 -18.32 4.28 -4.10
C ALA A 60 -18.64 5.26 -5.23
N ILE A 61 -17.63 5.57 -6.05
CA ILE A 61 -17.76 6.47 -7.19
C ILE A 61 -17.23 5.82 -8.47
N ALA A 62 -18.00 5.93 -9.55
CA ALA A 62 -17.58 5.49 -10.86
C ALA A 62 -17.51 6.66 -11.84
N LEU A 63 -16.32 6.87 -12.41
CA LEU A 63 -16.00 8.04 -13.23
C LEU A 63 -15.65 7.63 -14.66
N PRO A 64 -16.38 8.11 -15.69
CA PRO A 64 -15.97 7.93 -17.07
C PRO A 64 -14.63 8.60 -17.34
N LYS A 65 -13.71 7.89 -18.01
CA LYS A 65 -12.39 8.43 -18.37
C LYS A 65 -12.45 9.74 -19.15
N LEU A 66 -13.49 9.95 -19.96
CA LEU A 66 -13.71 11.21 -20.67
C LEU A 66 -13.92 12.38 -19.70
N ARG A 67 -14.76 12.20 -18.67
CA ARG A 67 -15.04 13.22 -17.65
C ARG A 67 -13.79 13.55 -16.84
N LEU A 68 -12.97 12.55 -16.51
CA LEU A 68 -11.68 12.77 -15.88
C LEU A 68 -10.75 13.65 -16.73
N VAL A 69 -10.70 13.42 -18.05
CA VAL A 69 -9.89 14.26 -18.96
C VAL A 69 -10.43 15.69 -19.03
N GLN A 70 -11.76 15.87 -19.07
CA GLN A 70 -12.38 17.20 -19.04
C GLN A 70 -12.01 17.97 -17.77
N ALA A 71 -12.15 17.35 -16.60
CA ALA A 71 -11.74 17.95 -15.33
C ALA A 71 -10.24 18.22 -15.27
N PHE A 72 -9.41 17.32 -15.79
CA PHE A 72 -7.96 17.52 -15.85
C PHE A 72 -7.57 18.77 -16.65
N LEU A 73 -8.24 19.07 -17.76
CA LEU A 73 -7.94 20.27 -18.56
C LEU A 73 -8.15 21.56 -17.75
N VAL A 74 -9.23 21.63 -16.97
CA VAL A 74 -9.51 22.77 -16.09
C VAL A 74 -8.50 22.83 -14.95
N ALA A 75 -8.29 21.71 -14.24
CA ALA A 75 -7.32 21.59 -13.16
C ALA A 75 -5.91 22.01 -13.59
N HIS A 76 -5.47 21.57 -14.77
CA HIS A 76 -4.17 21.93 -15.33
C HIS A 76 -4.07 23.42 -15.68
N LYS A 77 -5.14 24.04 -16.18
CA LYS A 77 -5.16 25.49 -16.45
C LYS A 77 -5.01 26.29 -15.15
N ILE A 78 -5.78 25.95 -14.12
CA ILE A 78 -5.71 26.59 -12.79
C ILE A 78 -4.31 26.41 -12.21
N PHE A 79 -3.79 25.18 -12.24
CA PHE A 79 -2.46 24.84 -11.75
C PHE A 79 -1.37 25.65 -12.46
N MET A 80 -1.42 25.77 -13.79
CA MET A 80 -0.44 26.53 -14.56
C MET A 80 -0.52 28.03 -14.30
N SER A 81 -1.72 28.59 -14.12
CA SER A 81 -1.88 29.99 -13.70
C SER A 81 -1.26 30.23 -12.33
N TYR A 82 -1.43 29.30 -11.38
CA TYR A 82 -0.79 29.40 -10.08
C TYR A 82 0.73 29.33 -10.14
N ILE A 83 1.29 28.43 -10.96
CA ILE A 83 2.76 28.34 -11.11
C ILE A 83 3.36 29.62 -11.71
N LYS A 84 2.63 30.30 -12.60
CA LYS A 84 3.10 31.54 -13.24
C LYS A 84 2.92 32.77 -12.35
N ASP A 85 1.73 32.94 -11.77
CA ASP A 85 1.29 34.23 -11.19
C ASP A 85 1.13 34.18 -9.66
N GLY A 86 1.13 32.98 -9.05
CA GLY A 86 1.31 32.68 -7.62
C GLY A 86 0.28 33.21 -6.62
N SER A 87 -0.45 34.27 -6.94
CA SER A 87 -1.11 35.14 -5.97
C SER A 87 -2.62 35.31 -6.17
N THR A 88 -3.14 34.97 -7.34
CA THR A 88 -4.57 35.17 -7.70
C THR A 88 -5.45 33.95 -7.43
N ILE A 89 -4.87 32.75 -7.32
CA ILE A 89 -5.61 31.51 -7.11
C ILE A 89 -5.64 31.15 -5.63
N SER A 90 -6.83 30.82 -5.11
CA SER A 90 -7.00 30.42 -3.71
C SER A 90 -6.33 29.07 -3.42
N ILE A 91 -5.96 28.82 -2.15
CA ILE A 91 -5.36 27.53 -1.76
C ILE A 91 -6.34 26.38 -2.04
N ASP A 92 -7.65 26.56 -1.82
CA ASP A 92 -8.65 25.54 -2.05
C ASP A 92 -8.77 25.15 -3.52
N GLU A 93 -8.71 26.12 -4.44
CA GLU A 93 -8.67 25.84 -5.87
C GLU A 93 -7.43 25.03 -6.28
N ILE A 94 -6.27 25.27 -5.64
CA ILE A 94 -5.06 24.48 -5.87
C ILE A 94 -5.19 23.07 -5.31
N LEU A 95 -5.80 22.91 -4.14
CA LEU A 95 -6.10 21.57 -3.61
C LEU A 95 -7.08 20.85 -4.53
N ARG A 96 -8.20 21.45 -4.92
CA ARG A 96 -9.14 20.85 -5.87
C ARG A 96 -8.47 20.46 -7.19
N SER A 97 -7.65 21.34 -7.75
CA SER A 97 -6.90 21.10 -8.99
C SER A 97 -5.89 19.96 -8.85
N THR A 98 -5.07 19.98 -7.81
CA THR A 98 -4.05 18.93 -7.61
C THR A 98 -4.67 17.58 -7.28
N ALA A 99 -5.83 17.51 -6.63
CA ALA A 99 -6.56 16.26 -6.40
C ALA A 99 -6.97 15.60 -7.72
N VAL A 100 -7.58 16.36 -8.64
CA VAL A 100 -7.94 15.90 -9.99
C VAL A 100 -6.71 15.48 -10.78
N MET A 101 -5.63 16.26 -10.72
CA MET A 101 -4.37 15.92 -11.40
C MET A 101 -3.77 14.61 -10.89
N LEU A 102 -3.82 14.36 -9.57
CA LEU A 102 -3.32 13.12 -8.97
C LEU A 102 -4.21 11.91 -9.24
N LEU A 103 -5.54 12.11 -9.39
CA LEU A 103 -6.46 11.07 -9.87
C LEU A 103 -6.21 10.72 -11.35
N MET A 104 -5.85 11.71 -12.17
CA MET A 104 -5.50 11.49 -13.57
C MET A 104 -4.14 10.80 -13.73
N ASP A 105 -3.14 11.25 -12.96
CA ASP A 105 -1.80 10.70 -12.97
C ASP A 105 -1.17 10.71 -11.57
N PRO A 106 -1.07 9.55 -10.90
CA PRO A 106 -0.55 9.49 -9.53
C PRO A 106 0.95 9.82 -9.44
N GLU A 107 1.67 9.76 -10.57
CA GLU A 107 3.10 10.10 -10.65
C GLU A 107 3.36 11.56 -11.00
N HIS A 108 2.35 12.43 -10.93
CA HIS A 108 2.51 13.85 -11.20
C HIS A 108 3.24 14.56 -10.04
N LEU A 109 4.57 14.36 -9.94
CA LEU A 109 5.44 14.86 -8.87
C LEU A 109 5.28 16.36 -8.58
N THR A 110 5.17 17.19 -9.62
CA THR A 110 5.01 18.65 -9.43
C THR A 110 3.69 18.99 -8.75
N ALA A 111 2.62 18.23 -9.02
CA ALA A 111 1.31 18.45 -8.39
C ALA A 111 1.35 17.98 -6.94
N ALA A 112 1.87 16.77 -6.67
CA ALA A 112 2.07 16.25 -5.32
C ALA A 112 2.91 17.20 -4.46
N ASN A 113 4.06 17.67 -4.96
CA ASN A 113 4.92 18.59 -4.22
C ASN A 113 4.31 19.98 -4.04
N THR A 114 3.55 20.48 -5.03
CA THR A 114 2.81 21.74 -4.87
C THR A 114 1.75 21.61 -3.78
N ARG A 115 1.02 20.50 -3.77
CA ARG A 115 0.03 20.16 -2.76
C ARG A 115 0.63 20.15 -1.34
N LYS A 116 1.76 19.46 -1.14
CA LYS A 116 2.52 19.49 0.12
C LYS A 116 2.91 20.92 0.55
N ARG A 117 3.38 21.76 -0.39
CA ARG A 117 3.77 23.15 -0.10
C ARG A 117 2.58 24.00 0.34
N VAL A 118 1.45 23.92 -0.35
CA VAL A 118 0.27 24.73 0.00
C VAL A 118 -0.37 24.25 1.31
N ILE A 119 -0.39 22.94 1.57
CA ILE A 119 -0.83 22.39 2.86
C ILE A 119 0.08 22.88 3.97
N ARG A 120 1.41 22.78 3.81
CA ARG A 120 2.37 23.29 4.80
C ARG A 120 2.17 24.78 5.08
N LYS A 121 1.91 25.59 4.06
CA LYS A 121 1.58 27.02 4.23
C LYS A 121 0.28 27.19 5.01
N ARG A 122 -0.74 26.39 4.73
CA ARG A 122 -2.03 26.43 5.45
C ARG A 122 -1.89 26.01 6.92
N LEU A 123 -1.06 25.01 7.22
CA LEU A 123 -0.77 24.57 8.60
C LEU A 123 -0.07 25.65 9.45
N GLN A 124 0.53 26.66 8.82
CA GLN A 124 1.14 27.81 9.51
C GLN A 124 0.13 28.93 9.80
N GLY A 125 -1.11 28.83 9.31
CA GLY A 125 -2.16 29.83 9.52
C GLY A 125 -2.74 29.74 10.94
N GLU A 126 -2.78 30.86 11.66
CA GLU A 126 -3.22 30.92 13.07
C GLU A 126 -4.69 30.53 13.31
N LYS A 127 -5.54 30.60 12.28
CA LYS A 127 -6.98 30.32 12.37
C LYS A 127 -7.40 28.96 11.80
N GLU A 128 -6.44 28.20 11.29
CA GLU A 128 -6.71 26.99 10.52
C GLU A 128 -6.75 25.76 11.44
N ASN A 129 -7.75 24.90 11.24
CA ASN A 129 -7.89 23.66 12.00
C ASN A 129 -6.90 22.62 11.47
N VAL A 130 -5.70 22.56 12.08
CA VAL A 130 -4.61 21.64 11.72
C VAL A 130 -5.11 20.20 11.61
N LYS A 131 -5.93 19.74 12.56
CA LYS A 131 -6.47 18.38 12.57
C LYS A 131 -7.31 18.12 11.31
N GLU A 132 -8.26 18.99 11.02
CA GLU A 132 -9.16 18.88 9.86
C GLU A 132 -8.40 18.90 8.53
N ILE A 133 -7.39 19.76 8.39
CA ILE A 133 -6.55 19.83 7.20
C ILE A 133 -5.82 18.51 6.95
N LEU A 134 -5.18 17.96 7.99
CA LEU A 134 -4.41 16.73 7.85
C LEU A 134 -5.33 15.51 7.62
N HIS A 135 -6.50 15.46 8.27
CA HIS A 135 -7.47 14.39 8.05
C HIS A 135 -8.07 14.44 6.64
N THR A 136 -8.40 15.63 6.13
CA THR A 136 -8.89 15.79 4.75
C THR A 136 -7.85 15.33 3.73
N GLU A 137 -6.58 15.68 3.93
CA GLU A 137 -5.52 15.19 3.05
C GLU A 137 -5.29 13.68 3.19
N LYS A 138 -5.39 13.15 4.42
CA LYS A 138 -5.27 11.70 4.67
C LYS A 138 -6.38 10.95 3.95
N HIS A 139 -7.60 11.43 4.02
CA HIS A 139 -8.76 10.85 3.34
C HIS A 139 -8.55 10.76 1.83
N LEU A 140 -8.08 11.83 1.18
CA LEU A 140 -7.76 11.79 -0.25
C LEU A 140 -6.66 10.75 -0.57
N MET A 141 -5.55 10.76 0.17
CA MET A 141 -4.45 9.83 -0.07
C MET A 141 -4.87 8.38 0.14
N ASP A 142 -5.56 8.09 1.24
CA ASP A 142 -6.01 6.74 1.58
C ASP A 142 -7.07 6.25 0.58
N SER A 143 -7.98 7.10 0.14
CA SER A 143 -8.95 6.80 -0.93
C SER A 143 -8.25 6.41 -2.23
N LEU A 144 -7.26 7.19 -2.68
CA LEU A 144 -6.50 6.88 -3.91
C LEU A 144 -5.68 5.59 -3.80
N LEU A 145 -5.12 5.30 -2.62
CA LEU A 145 -4.25 4.14 -2.37
C LEU A 145 -5.01 2.82 -2.18
N THR A 146 -6.29 2.88 -1.82
CA THR A 146 -7.15 1.70 -1.53
C THR A 146 -8.23 1.43 -2.58
N SER A 147 -8.52 2.39 -3.45
CA SER A 147 -9.44 2.25 -4.58
C SER A 147 -8.97 1.22 -5.64
N ARG A 148 -9.87 0.84 -6.56
CA ARG A 148 -9.60 -0.09 -7.70
C ARG A 148 -8.81 0.60 -8.83
N LEU A 149 -7.76 1.30 -8.46
CA LEU A 149 -6.94 2.12 -9.32
C LEU A 149 -5.51 1.56 -9.35
N HIS A 150 -5.26 0.49 -10.11
CA HIS A 150 -3.98 -0.26 -10.08
C HIS A 150 -2.70 0.59 -10.21
N ARG A 151 -2.74 1.74 -10.88
CA ARG A 151 -1.60 2.68 -10.95
C ARG A 151 -1.38 3.46 -9.65
N HIS A 152 -2.45 3.83 -8.96
CA HIS A 152 -2.44 4.66 -7.76
C HIS A 152 -2.07 3.82 -6.54
N THR A 153 -2.68 2.64 -6.40
CA THR A 153 -2.43 1.68 -5.31
C THR A 153 -0.94 1.42 -5.06
N LYS A 154 -0.13 1.37 -6.13
CA LYS A 154 1.32 1.13 -6.07
C LYS A 154 2.18 2.35 -6.33
N SER A 155 1.60 3.55 -6.29
CA SER A 155 2.31 4.77 -6.66
C SER A 155 3.38 5.14 -5.62
N PRO A 156 4.68 5.13 -5.97
CA PRO A 156 5.72 5.63 -5.07
C PRO A 156 5.46 7.09 -4.66
N THR A 157 4.92 7.90 -5.57
CA THR A 157 4.63 9.31 -5.32
C THR A 157 3.55 9.48 -4.25
N LEU A 158 2.43 8.74 -4.35
CA LEU A 158 1.36 8.81 -3.35
C LEU A 158 1.78 8.22 -2.00
N TRP A 159 2.49 7.09 -1.97
CA TRP A 159 3.02 6.53 -0.73
C TRP A 159 4.03 7.47 -0.05
N ASN A 160 4.89 8.13 -0.82
CA ASN A 160 5.79 9.16 -0.30
C ASN A 160 5.02 10.37 0.24
N HIS A 161 3.92 10.76 -0.41
CA HIS A 161 3.03 11.80 0.11
C HIS A 161 2.42 11.38 1.44
N ARG A 162 1.83 10.20 1.50
CA ARG A 162 1.27 9.66 2.74
C ARG A 162 2.30 9.60 3.87
N ARG A 163 3.54 9.19 3.60
CA ARG A 163 4.63 9.23 4.60
C ARG A 163 4.89 10.63 5.13
N TRP A 164 5.06 11.61 4.24
CA TRP A 164 5.20 13.02 4.65
C TRP A 164 4.03 13.49 5.49
N LEU A 165 2.80 13.05 5.17
CA LEU A 165 1.61 13.40 5.91
C LEU A 165 1.64 12.83 7.33
N MET A 166 2.02 11.55 7.50
CA MET A 166 2.19 10.95 8.83
C MET A 166 3.25 11.69 9.65
N ASP A 167 4.34 12.16 9.03
CA ASP A 167 5.30 13.02 9.71
C ASP A 167 4.66 14.35 10.16
N GLN A 168 3.71 14.92 9.40
CA GLN A 168 2.98 16.12 9.85
C GLN A 168 2.07 15.82 11.05
N PHE A 169 1.35 14.69 11.05
CA PHE A 169 0.57 14.28 12.22
C PHE A 169 1.46 14.19 13.48
N ARG A 170 2.62 13.54 13.36
CA ARG A 170 3.59 13.43 14.46
C ARG A 170 4.11 14.80 14.91
N LEU A 171 4.49 15.69 13.99
CA LEU A 171 5.01 17.02 14.30
C LEU A 171 4.00 17.92 15.00
N HIS A 172 2.70 17.69 14.76
CA HIS A 172 1.61 18.41 15.40
C HIS A 172 0.98 17.64 16.58
N GLU A 173 1.65 16.59 17.06
CA GLU A 173 1.21 15.77 18.21
C GLU A 173 -0.22 15.21 18.05
N LEU A 174 -0.62 14.94 16.80
CA LEU A 174 -1.90 14.33 16.48
C LEU A 174 -1.76 12.82 16.42
N ASP A 175 -2.75 12.13 16.98
CA ASP A 175 -2.79 10.68 17.00
C ASP A 175 -2.91 10.10 15.59
N VAL A 176 -2.19 9.00 15.36
CA VAL A 176 -2.23 8.23 14.13
C VAL A 176 -2.61 6.81 14.51
N PRO A 177 -3.78 6.29 14.07
CA PRO A 177 -4.21 4.93 14.39
C PRO A 177 -3.42 3.94 13.53
N ALA A 178 -2.12 3.78 13.82
CA ALA A 178 -1.16 3.06 12.98
C ALA A 178 -1.51 1.57 12.80
N GLU A 179 -2.05 0.93 13.84
CA GLU A 179 -2.55 -0.45 13.77
C GLU A 179 -3.72 -0.58 12.77
N GLU A 180 -4.68 0.34 12.88
CA GLU A 180 -5.84 0.40 12.00
C GLU A 180 -5.40 0.72 10.57
N ASP A 181 -4.46 1.64 10.38
CA ASP A 181 -3.91 1.98 9.07
C ASP A 181 -3.25 0.77 8.40
N VAL A 182 -2.58 -0.12 9.14
CA VAL A 182 -2.02 -1.36 8.58
C VAL A 182 -3.15 -2.26 8.04
N THR A 183 -4.24 -2.41 8.78
CA THR A 183 -5.35 -3.30 8.39
C THR A 183 -6.25 -2.68 7.30
N ARG A 184 -6.62 -1.41 7.43
CA ARG A 184 -7.57 -0.74 6.52
C ARG A 184 -6.92 -0.17 5.27
N ILE A 185 -5.64 0.19 5.31
CA ILE A 185 -4.96 0.85 4.19
C ILE A 185 -3.93 -0.09 3.54
N ILE A 186 -2.99 -0.62 4.32
CA ILE A 186 -1.90 -1.44 3.76
C ILE A 186 -2.43 -2.75 3.21
N MET A 187 -3.16 -3.53 4.01
CA MET A 187 -3.68 -4.83 3.58
C MET A 187 -4.62 -4.69 2.38
N VAL A 188 -5.56 -3.73 2.42
CA VAL A 188 -6.44 -3.43 1.28
C VAL A 188 -5.64 -3.07 0.04
N SER A 189 -4.62 -2.21 0.17
CA SER A 189 -3.75 -1.85 -0.96
C SER A 189 -2.92 -3.03 -1.49
N GLY A 190 -2.53 -3.96 -0.60
CA GLY A 190 -1.89 -5.24 -0.96
C GLY A 190 -2.82 -6.17 -1.74
N GLU A 191 -4.10 -6.20 -1.39
CA GLU A 191 -5.13 -6.97 -2.13
C GLU A 191 -5.39 -6.38 -3.51
N ARG A 192 -5.48 -5.05 -3.62
CA ARG A 192 -5.69 -4.35 -4.90
C ARG A 192 -4.47 -4.44 -5.83
N HIS A 193 -3.28 -4.63 -5.27
CA HIS A 193 -2.05 -4.83 -6.05
C HIS A 193 -1.15 -5.89 -5.41
N PRO A 194 -1.19 -7.15 -5.88
CA PRO A 194 -0.33 -8.19 -5.34
C PRO A 194 1.14 -7.79 -5.33
N ARG A 195 1.81 -8.07 -4.21
CA ARG A 195 3.23 -7.76 -3.95
C ARG A 195 3.52 -6.27 -3.95
N ASN A 196 2.60 -5.47 -3.39
CA ASN A 196 2.75 -4.02 -3.26
C ASN A 196 3.85 -3.63 -2.25
N TYR A 197 5.10 -3.66 -2.72
CA TYR A 197 6.27 -3.33 -1.92
C TYR A 197 6.17 -1.97 -1.22
N TYR A 198 5.56 -0.96 -1.86
CA TYR A 198 5.44 0.38 -1.28
C TYR A 198 4.48 0.41 -0.09
N ALA A 199 3.34 -0.27 -0.17
CA ALA A 199 2.40 -0.40 0.94
C ALA A 199 3.07 -1.08 2.15
N TRP A 200 3.70 -2.23 1.94
CA TRP A 200 4.35 -2.98 3.02
C TRP A 200 5.61 -2.29 3.57
N CYS A 201 6.33 -1.51 2.76
CA CYS A 201 7.38 -0.61 3.26
C CYS A 201 6.82 0.54 4.09
N HIS A 202 5.63 1.02 3.76
CA HIS A 202 4.93 2.02 4.56
C HIS A 202 4.45 1.41 5.90
N ALA A 203 4.00 0.16 5.91
CA ALA A 203 3.66 -0.57 7.13
C ALA A 203 4.82 -0.62 8.12
N ARG A 204 6.03 -0.99 7.66
CA ARG A 204 7.25 -0.96 8.50
C ARG A 204 7.55 0.42 9.07
N TYR A 205 7.36 1.45 8.25
CA TYR A 205 7.50 2.84 8.71
C TYR A 205 6.48 3.16 9.80
N LEU A 206 5.20 2.80 9.64
CA LEU A 206 4.18 3.01 10.65
C LEU A 206 4.52 2.29 11.96
N THR A 207 4.94 1.03 11.87
CA THR A 207 5.36 0.23 13.03
C THR A 207 6.50 0.91 13.78
N ASN A 208 7.61 1.20 13.10
CA ASN A 208 8.78 1.80 13.74
C ASN A 208 8.51 3.20 14.32
N THR A 209 7.64 3.97 13.67
CA THR A 209 7.43 5.38 13.99
C THR A 209 6.38 5.59 15.09
N PHE A 210 5.30 4.81 15.07
CA PHE A 210 4.14 5.04 15.92
C PHE A 210 3.85 3.90 16.90
N ILE A 211 4.21 2.66 16.55
CA ILE A 211 3.90 1.49 17.38
C ILE A 211 5.07 1.16 18.31
N THR A 212 6.30 1.09 17.80
CA THR A 212 7.48 0.76 18.62
C THR A 212 7.68 1.72 19.80
N PRO A 213 7.48 3.05 19.66
CA PRO A 213 7.59 3.97 20.79
C PRO A 213 6.41 3.92 21.78
N SER A 214 5.34 3.18 21.48
CA SER A 214 4.11 3.17 22.28
C SER A 214 4.23 2.28 23.53
N LEU A 215 3.54 2.65 24.62
CA LEU A 215 3.51 1.86 25.86
C LEU A 215 2.80 0.51 25.70
N ASN A 216 1.90 0.39 24.72
CA ASN A 216 1.14 -0.83 24.41
C ASN A 216 1.73 -1.61 23.22
N MET A 217 3.00 -1.36 22.86
CA MET A 217 3.69 -1.98 21.72
C MET A 217 3.46 -3.49 21.65
N ASN A 218 3.63 -4.22 22.76
CA ASN A 218 3.53 -5.67 22.76
C ASN A 218 2.12 -6.17 22.40
N GLU A 219 1.08 -5.51 22.90
CA GLU A 219 -0.31 -5.86 22.60
C GLU A 219 -0.67 -5.54 21.14
N VAL A 220 -0.25 -4.38 20.66
CA VAL A 220 -0.47 -3.96 19.27
C VAL A 220 0.27 -4.88 18.30
N LEU A 221 1.53 -5.24 18.60
CA LEU A 221 2.30 -6.19 17.80
C LEU A 221 1.64 -7.58 17.77
N SER A 222 1.11 -8.09 18.90
CA SER A 222 0.38 -9.37 18.90
C SER A 222 -0.82 -9.34 17.95
N ARG A 223 -1.62 -8.26 18.00
CA ARG A 223 -2.78 -8.10 17.11
C ARG A 223 -2.36 -7.97 15.65
N LEU A 224 -1.31 -7.22 15.36
CA LEU A 224 -0.76 -7.10 14.00
C LEU A 224 -0.17 -8.40 13.46
N VAL A 225 0.53 -9.18 14.28
CA VAL A 225 1.03 -10.51 13.89
C VAL A 225 -0.14 -11.39 13.51
N SER A 226 -1.18 -11.47 14.34
CA SER A 226 -2.38 -12.28 14.06
C SER A 226 -3.09 -11.83 12.77
N ALA A 227 -3.29 -10.52 12.60
CA ALA A 227 -3.93 -9.97 11.40
C ALA A 227 -3.09 -10.23 10.14
N THR A 228 -1.77 -10.02 10.22
CA THR A 228 -0.85 -10.21 9.08
C THR A 228 -0.70 -11.69 8.72
N GLN A 229 -0.65 -12.58 9.71
CA GLN A 229 -0.64 -14.03 9.49
C GLN A 229 -1.90 -14.47 8.74
N LYS A 230 -3.08 -14.07 9.22
CA LYS A 230 -4.36 -14.37 8.56
C LYS A 230 -4.37 -13.84 7.13
N TRP A 231 -3.88 -12.62 6.92
CA TRP A 231 -3.80 -12.02 5.59
C TRP A 231 -2.85 -12.81 4.67
N CYS A 232 -1.67 -13.19 5.15
CA CYS A 232 -0.70 -13.99 4.38
C CYS A 232 -1.25 -15.36 4.00
N PHE A 233 -2.03 -16.01 4.87
CA PHE A 233 -2.66 -17.29 4.54
C PHE A 233 -3.71 -17.17 3.44
N ALA A 234 -4.45 -16.05 3.38
CA ALA A 234 -5.37 -15.75 2.29
C ALA A 234 -4.66 -15.34 0.98
N HIS A 235 -3.42 -14.84 1.07
CA HIS A 235 -2.62 -14.32 -0.04
C HIS A 235 -1.25 -14.97 -0.08
N HIS A 236 -1.23 -16.31 -0.09
CA HIS A 236 -0.02 -17.09 0.16
C HIS A 236 1.12 -16.81 -0.83
N ASP A 237 0.86 -16.27 -2.01
CA ASP A 237 1.87 -15.93 -3.03
C ASP A 237 2.38 -14.46 -2.97
N ASP A 238 1.98 -13.69 -1.94
CA ASP A 238 2.42 -12.32 -1.72
C ASP A 238 3.67 -12.23 -0.84
N ILE A 239 4.85 -12.19 -1.47
CA ILE A 239 6.12 -12.04 -0.77
C ILE A 239 6.18 -10.78 0.13
N SER A 240 5.52 -9.68 -0.22
CA SER A 240 5.65 -8.44 0.54
C SER A 240 4.93 -8.52 1.88
N GLY A 241 3.76 -9.18 1.91
CA GLY A 241 3.04 -9.51 3.15
C GLY A 241 3.86 -10.45 4.04
N TRP A 242 4.38 -11.54 3.48
CA TRP A 242 5.24 -12.48 4.22
C TRP A 242 6.49 -11.81 4.79
N GLN A 243 7.14 -10.93 4.03
CA GLN A 243 8.29 -10.16 4.51
C GLN A 243 7.92 -9.18 5.64
N PHE A 244 6.68 -8.69 5.68
CA PHE A 244 6.23 -7.86 6.78
C PHE A 244 5.92 -8.71 8.02
N LEU A 245 5.36 -9.91 7.84
CA LEU A 245 5.18 -10.87 8.94
C LEU A 245 6.52 -11.23 9.59
N ILE A 246 7.56 -11.55 8.80
CA ILE A 246 8.92 -11.78 9.31
C ILE A 246 9.38 -10.59 10.16
N PHE A 247 9.28 -9.37 9.62
CA PHE A 247 9.66 -8.16 10.33
C PHE A 247 8.95 -7.98 11.68
N LEU A 248 7.66 -8.35 11.77
CA LEU A 248 6.94 -8.32 13.05
C LEU A 248 7.43 -9.42 14.00
N LEU A 249 7.68 -10.63 13.49
CA LEU A 249 8.15 -11.77 14.27
C LEU A 249 9.58 -11.59 14.81
N ASP A 250 10.44 -10.86 14.10
CA ASP A 250 11.78 -10.49 14.56
C ASP A 250 11.74 -9.63 15.84
N MET A 251 10.59 -9.00 16.13
CA MET A 251 10.35 -8.25 17.36
C MET A 251 9.70 -9.09 18.47
N ARG A 252 9.52 -10.41 18.27
CA ARG A 252 8.83 -11.31 19.20
C ARG A 252 9.78 -12.39 19.73
N PRO A 253 9.52 -12.92 20.94
CA PRO A 253 10.29 -14.04 21.46
C PRO A 253 10.00 -15.34 20.68
N PRO A 254 10.96 -16.29 20.63
CA PRO A 254 10.78 -17.57 19.91
C PRO A 254 9.54 -18.39 20.31
N THR A 255 9.07 -18.22 21.55
CA THR A 255 7.86 -18.87 22.08
C THR A 255 6.60 -18.48 21.32
N GLU A 256 6.58 -17.29 20.71
CA GLU A 256 5.44 -16.79 19.93
C GLU A 256 5.61 -17.01 18.43
N THR A 257 6.84 -17.15 17.94
CA THR A 257 7.12 -17.37 16.53
C THR A 257 6.96 -18.84 16.12
N SER A 258 7.30 -19.78 17.02
CA SER A 258 7.23 -21.22 16.76
C SER A 258 5.83 -21.73 16.37
N PRO A 259 4.73 -21.32 17.03
CA PRO A 259 3.38 -21.73 16.63
C PRO A 259 3.01 -21.30 15.21
N ILE A 260 3.38 -20.07 14.82
CA ILE A 260 3.10 -19.50 13.50
C ILE A 260 3.87 -20.25 12.41
N PHE A 261 5.13 -20.60 12.69
CA PHE A 261 5.95 -21.43 11.82
C PHE A 261 5.27 -22.79 11.56
N ARG A 262 4.93 -23.52 12.62
CA ARG A 262 4.28 -24.85 12.52
C ARG A 262 2.95 -24.78 11.79
N GLU A 263 2.12 -23.79 12.09
CA GLU A 263 0.85 -23.60 11.41
C GLU A 263 1.04 -23.32 9.91
N THR A 264 2.00 -22.46 9.56
CA THR A 264 2.33 -22.18 8.15
C THR A 264 2.84 -23.43 7.44
N LEU A 265 3.68 -24.23 8.08
CA LEU A 265 4.22 -25.48 7.52
C LEU A 265 3.10 -26.51 7.30
N ASN A 266 2.18 -26.65 8.26
CA ASN A 266 1.00 -27.51 8.16
C ASN A 266 0.07 -27.10 7.01
N LEU A 267 -0.15 -25.79 6.83
CA LEU A 267 -0.92 -25.29 5.69
C LEU A 267 -0.20 -25.56 4.37
N ALA A 268 1.12 -25.34 4.31
CA ALA A 268 1.90 -25.63 3.11
C ALA A 268 1.81 -27.12 2.72
N ALA A 269 1.88 -28.03 3.69
CA ALA A 269 1.68 -29.46 3.47
C ALA A 269 0.24 -29.76 2.99
N SER A 270 -0.76 -29.25 3.70
CA SER A 270 -2.18 -29.57 3.47
C SER A 270 -2.69 -29.06 2.12
N PHE A 271 -2.33 -27.82 1.77
CA PHE A 271 -2.71 -27.18 0.52
C PHE A 271 -1.70 -27.38 -0.61
N LYS A 272 -0.62 -28.12 -0.35
CA LYS A 272 0.48 -28.36 -1.30
C LYS A 272 1.03 -27.05 -1.87
N TRP A 273 1.33 -26.09 -1.00
CA TRP A 273 1.90 -24.82 -1.42
C TRP A 273 3.38 -24.99 -1.78
N HIS A 274 3.71 -24.66 -3.03
CA HIS A 274 5.09 -24.70 -3.55
C HIS A 274 5.64 -23.32 -3.88
N ASN A 275 4.87 -22.26 -3.63
CA ASN A 275 5.25 -20.92 -4.06
C ASN A 275 6.43 -20.38 -3.24
N GLU A 276 7.29 -19.59 -3.90
CA GLU A 276 8.52 -19.04 -3.29
C GLU A 276 8.25 -18.17 -2.07
N SER A 277 7.06 -17.55 -1.96
CA SER A 277 6.78 -16.60 -0.88
C SER A 277 6.64 -17.31 0.47
N VAL A 278 5.85 -18.38 0.52
CA VAL A 278 5.71 -19.25 1.70
C VAL A 278 7.05 -19.90 2.04
N TRP A 279 7.76 -20.45 1.05
CA TRP A 279 9.02 -21.16 1.30
C TRP A 279 10.17 -20.23 1.68
N TYR A 280 10.14 -18.97 1.24
CA TYR A 280 11.02 -17.94 1.78
C TYR A 280 10.73 -17.72 3.26
N PHE A 281 9.46 -17.56 3.64
CA PHE A 281 9.07 -17.40 5.04
C PHE A 281 9.52 -18.58 5.89
N LEU A 282 9.16 -19.80 5.50
CA LEU A 282 9.49 -21.01 6.24
C LEU A 282 11.00 -21.18 6.39
N ARG A 283 11.79 -21.03 5.32
CA ARG A 283 13.25 -21.15 5.46
C ARG A 283 13.79 -20.08 6.40
N HIS A 284 13.34 -18.84 6.29
CA HIS A 284 13.80 -17.76 7.17
C HIS A 284 13.55 -18.11 8.65
N MET A 285 12.33 -18.51 8.98
CA MET A 285 11.99 -18.92 10.34
C MET A 285 12.76 -20.16 10.80
N ALA A 286 13.04 -21.10 9.89
CA ALA A 286 13.81 -22.31 10.17
C ALA A 286 15.22 -21.97 10.67
N ALA A 287 15.96 -21.06 10.00
CA ALA A 287 17.32 -20.75 10.45
C ALA A 287 17.42 -19.86 11.68
N TRP A 288 16.41 -19.03 11.97
CA TRP A 288 16.56 -17.96 12.97
C TRP A 288 15.76 -18.16 14.27
N GLY A 289 14.81 -19.10 14.32
CA GLY A 289 13.95 -19.23 15.50
C GLY A 289 13.26 -20.57 15.70
N SER A 290 13.65 -21.60 14.96
CA SER A 290 13.01 -22.93 15.01
C SER A 290 13.77 -23.91 15.90
N THR A 291 13.05 -24.80 16.57
CA THR A 291 13.66 -25.89 17.36
C THR A 291 14.16 -27.02 16.44
N ASN A 292 15.00 -27.93 16.94
CA ASN A 292 15.43 -29.10 16.16
C ASN A 292 14.24 -29.94 15.64
N ALA A 293 13.19 -30.09 16.44
CA ALA A 293 11.98 -30.80 16.02
C ALA A 293 11.26 -30.08 14.86
N ASP A 294 11.24 -28.74 14.89
CA ASP A 294 10.66 -27.93 13.82
C ASP A 294 11.47 -28.04 12.52
N LEU A 295 12.80 -28.16 12.62
CA LEU A 295 13.69 -28.37 11.49
C LEU A 295 13.49 -29.76 10.86
N ASP A 296 13.34 -30.80 11.67
CA ASP A 296 13.05 -32.16 11.19
C ASP A 296 11.70 -32.21 10.46
N GLU A 297 10.67 -31.57 11.00
CA GLU A 297 9.35 -31.48 10.38
C GLU A 297 9.38 -30.67 9.08
N PHE A 298 10.10 -29.54 9.07
CA PHE A 298 10.31 -28.72 7.88
C PHE A 298 10.91 -29.54 6.73
N GLU A 299 11.97 -30.28 7.02
CA GLU A 299 12.66 -31.09 6.00
C GLU A 299 11.77 -32.23 5.51
N LEU A 300 11.03 -32.88 6.41
CA LEU A 300 10.07 -33.92 6.04
C LEU A 300 8.99 -33.39 5.08
N VAL A 301 8.35 -32.26 5.40
CA VAL A 301 7.29 -31.66 4.57
C VAL A 301 7.86 -31.18 3.24
N ARG A 302 9.00 -30.50 3.26
CA ARG A 302 9.68 -30.01 2.04
C ARG A 302 9.99 -31.16 1.08
N ARG A 303 10.59 -32.24 1.57
CA ARG A 303 10.92 -33.42 0.76
C ARG A 303 9.68 -34.08 0.20
N THR A 304 8.64 -34.25 1.03
CA THR A 304 7.36 -34.84 0.61
C THR A 304 6.73 -34.04 -0.53
N LEU A 305 6.73 -32.71 -0.44
CA LEU A 305 6.20 -31.86 -1.51
C LEU A 305 7.09 -31.88 -2.75
N TRP A 306 8.41 -31.97 -2.58
CA TRP A 306 9.35 -32.05 -3.70
C TRP A 306 9.19 -33.33 -4.52
N GLU A 307 9.08 -34.48 -3.87
CA GLU A 307 8.87 -35.78 -4.51
C GLU A 307 7.54 -35.85 -5.30
N ASN A 308 6.54 -35.08 -4.88
CA ASN A 308 5.23 -35.04 -5.52
C ASN A 308 5.06 -33.89 -6.53
N ALA A 309 6.07 -33.02 -6.67
CA ALA A 309 6.04 -31.92 -7.62
C ALA A 309 6.46 -32.39 -9.02
N PRO A 310 5.96 -31.77 -10.11
CA PRO A 310 6.35 -32.11 -11.47
C PRO A 310 7.86 -32.05 -11.67
N GLU A 311 8.43 -33.05 -12.36
CA GLU A 311 9.86 -33.08 -12.70
C GLU A 311 10.26 -31.82 -13.46
N ASP A 312 11.38 -31.21 -13.03
CA ASP A 312 11.93 -29.96 -13.57
C ASP A 312 10.97 -28.74 -13.50
N GLY A 313 9.93 -28.83 -12.66
CA GLY A 313 8.99 -27.74 -12.39
C GLY A 313 9.58 -26.61 -11.55
N PHE A 314 8.96 -25.42 -11.62
CA PHE A 314 9.34 -24.27 -10.78
C PHE A 314 9.19 -24.58 -9.29
N GLU A 315 8.21 -25.43 -8.96
CA GLU A 315 7.90 -25.92 -7.62
C GLU A 315 9.08 -26.71 -7.02
N GLN A 316 9.66 -27.63 -7.79
CA GLN A 316 10.83 -28.40 -7.35
C GLN A 316 12.02 -27.48 -7.09
N LEU A 317 12.24 -26.47 -7.95
CA LEU A 317 13.32 -25.50 -7.80
C LEU A 317 13.18 -24.65 -6.52
N THR A 318 11.97 -24.21 -6.19
CA THR A 318 11.72 -23.46 -4.94
C THR A 318 12.06 -24.31 -3.71
N LEU A 319 11.65 -25.58 -3.67
CA LEU A 319 11.92 -26.48 -2.55
C LEU A 319 13.41 -26.85 -2.43
N GLN A 320 14.11 -27.01 -3.56
CA GLN A 320 15.56 -27.20 -3.58
C GLN A 320 16.32 -25.95 -3.08
N ARG A 321 15.83 -24.75 -3.42
CA ARG A 321 16.42 -23.49 -2.90
C ARG A 321 16.22 -23.35 -1.40
N ALA A 322 15.09 -23.81 -0.86
CA ALA A 322 14.82 -23.78 0.57
C ALA A 322 15.85 -24.64 1.35
N GLU A 323 16.16 -25.84 0.85
CA GLU A 323 17.18 -26.74 1.41
C GLU A 323 18.58 -26.14 1.39
N LYS A 324 19.04 -25.69 0.20
CA LYS A 324 20.38 -25.12 0.03
C LYS A 324 20.64 -23.96 0.99
N TRP A 325 19.62 -23.16 1.25
CA TRP A 325 19.70 -22.03 2.16
C TRP A 325 19.86 -22.48 3.62
N LEU A 326 19.11 -23.50 4.04
CA LEU A 326 19.23 -24.05 5.40
C LEU A 326 20.63 -24.64 5.63
N SER A 327 21.15 -25.42 4.68
CA SER A 327 22.51 -25.99 4.77
C SER A 327 23.59 -24.90 4.86
N ALA A 328 23.44 -23.81 4.11
CA ALA A 328 24.37 -22.68 4.17
C ALA A 328 24.29 -21.93 5.52
N SER A 329 23.08 -21.75 6.05
CA SER A 329 22.87 -21.06 7.33
C SER A 329 23.44 -21.83 8.52
N GLN A 330 23.26 -23.16 8.57
CA GLN A 330 23.84 -24.03 9.60
C GLN A 330 25.38 -24.06 9.52
N GLY A 331 25.95 -23.97 8.31
CA GLY A 331 27.40 -23.85 8.13
C GLY A 331 27.99 -22.54 8.67
N LEU A 332 27.22 -21.44 8.64
CA LEU A 332 27.65 -20.14 9.21
C LEU A 332 27.59 -20.14 10.74
N THR A 333 26.57 -20.76 11.34
CA THR A 333 26.45 -20.87 12.81
C THR A 333 27.57 -21.69 13.44
N ILE A 334 28.07 -22.72 12.72
CA ILE A 334 29.21 -23.54 13.16
C ILE A 334 30.54 -22.75 13.11
N ILE A 335 30.69 -21.82 12.17
CA ILE A 335 31.89 -20.99 12.06
C ILE A 335 31.93 -19.91 13.15
N ASP A 336 30.79 -19.27 13.45
CA ASP A 336 30.72 -18.26 14.53
C ASP A 336 30.86 -18.89 15.93
N ALA A 337 30.36 -20.11 16.14
CA ALA A 337 30.58 -20.85 17.39
C ALA A 337 32.03 -21.36 17.55
N GLY A 338 32.84 -21.37 16.47
CA GLY A 338 34.23 -21.79 16.47
C GLY A 338 35.25 -20.70 16.76
N LEU A 339 34.82 -19.45 16.98
CA LEU A 339 35.69 -18.29 17.22
C LEU A 339 35.72 -17.81 18.68
N GLU A 340 34.96 -18.41 19.60
CA GLU A 340 35.01 -18.10 21.04
C GLU A 340 35.95 -19.00 21.87
N GLU A 341 36.62 -19.98 21.26
CA GLU A 341 37.67 -20.75 21.94
C GLU A 341 39.00 -20.69 21.18
N MET A 342 39.71 -19.58 21.32
CA MET A 342 41.19 -19.58 21.27
C MET A 342 41.73 -18.64 22.36
N PRO A 343 42.72 -19.09 23.16
CA PRO A 343 43.15 -18.45 24.41
C PRO A 343 43.81 -17.08 24.26
#